data_AF-A0A2U9IF25-F1
#
_entry.id   AF-A0A2U9IF25-F1
#
_cell.length_a   1.000
_cell.length_b   1.000
_cell.length_c   1.000
_cell.angle_alpha   90.00
_cell.angle_beta   90.00
_cell.angle_gamma   90.00
#
_symmetry.space_group_name_H-M   'P 1'
#
loop_
_entity.id
_entity.type
_entity.pdbx_description
1 polymer ?
#
loop_
_entity_poly.entity_id
_entity_poly.type
_entity_poly.pdbx_seq_one_letter_code
_entity_poly.pdbx_strand_id
1 'polypeptide(L)'
;MAESDIEKRIAYYRCQNKPVIYIAKTLNIDCQSVKYILKKWKFLTKEYINSLTQCENSFLNPDITGLLKSSDLTFDYAKKLLSNKYVLNYIFLNKNENHNRYMDCLRYHIILLQKNM
;
A
#
# COMPACT_ATOMS: atom_id res chain seq x y z
N MET A 1 15.41 -15.01 6.95
CA MET A 1 15.02 -13.74 6.27
C MET A 1 14.55 -12.80 7.36
N ALA A 2 15.10 -11.59 7.45
CA ALA A 2 14.61 -10.60 8.39
C ALA A 2 13.14 -10.26 8.07
N GLU A 3 12.33 -9.97 9.08
CA GLU A 3 10.90 -9.66 8.92
C GLU A 3 10.67 -8.52 7.90
N SER A 4 11.62 -7.58 7.80
CA SER A 4 11.62 -6.48 6.83
C SER A 4 11.67 -6.92 5.36
N ASP A 5 12.37 -8.00 5.05
CA ASP A 5 12.56 -8.45 3.66
C ASP A 5 11.31 -9.13 3.10
N ILE A 6 10.60 -9.88 3.95
CA ILE A 6 9.31 -10.50 3.58
C ILE A 6 8.28 -9.42 3.31
N GLU A 7 8.14 -8.44 4.21
CA GLU A 7 7.19 -7.35 4.06
C GLU A 7 7.43 -6.57 2.76
N LYS A 8 8.70 -6.25 2.44
CA LYS A 8 9.07 -5.56 1.19
C LYS A 8 8.69 -6.36 -0.05
N ARG A 9 8.91 -7.69 -0.06
CA ARG A 9 8.55 -8.56 -1.19
C ARG A 9 7.03 -8.70 -1.34
N ILE A 10 6.28 -8.77 -0.24
CA ILE A 10 4.80 -8.75 -0.29
C ILE A 10 4.33 -7.42 -0.88
N ALA A 11 4.91 -6.31 -0.45
CA ALA A 11 4.56 -4.97 -0.93
C ALA A 11 4.78 -4.84 -2.44
N TYR A 12 5.93 -5.31 -2.93
CA TYR A 12 6.24 -5.35 -4.36
C TYR A 12 5.12 -6.02 -5.16
N TYR A 13 4.71 -7.23 -4.77
CA TYR A 13 3.65 -7.94 -5.47
C TYR A 13 2.27 -7.28 -5.33
N ARG A 14 1.99 -6.61 -4.21
CA ARG A 14 0.77 -5.82 -4.04
C ARG A 14 0.73 -4.62 -4.97
N CYS A 15 1.85 -3.92 -5.15
CA CYS A 15 1.98 -2.84 -6.12
C CYS A 15 1.80 -3.33 -7.57
N GLN A 16 2.14 -4.59 -7.85
CA GLN A 16 1.83 -5.29 -9.11
C GLN A 16 0.41 -5.90 -9.18
N ASN A 17 -0.47 -5.54 -8.24
CA ASN A 17 -1.85 -6.03 -8.13
C ASN A 17 -1.98 -7.56 -8.03
N LYS A 18 -1.03 -8.25 -7.38
CA LYS A 18 -1.10 -9.72 -7.25
C LYS A 18 -1.94 -10.17 -6.06
N PRO A 19 -2.71 -11.27 -6.18
CA PRO A 19 -3.52 -11.81 -5.10
C PRO A 19 -2.67 -12.53 -4.04
N VAL A 20 -3.24 -12.73 -2.85
CA VAL A 20 -2.57 -13.39 -1.71
C VAL A 20 -2.01 -14.76 -2.09
N ILE A 21 -2.79 -15.58 -2.82
CA ILE A 21 -2.39 -16.93 -3.22
C ILE A 21 -1.14 -16.90 -4.10
N TYR A 22 -1.06 -15.93 -5.02
CA TYR A 22 0.12 -15.76 -5.88
C TYR A 22 1.35 -15.42 -5.05
N ILE A 23 1.21 -14.46 -4.13
CA ILE A 23 2.29 -14.00 -3.25
C ILE A 23 2.80 -15.16 -2.38
N ALA A 24 1.89 -15.86 -1.72
CA ALA A 24 2.18 -17.00 -0.87
C ALA A 24 3.00 -18.07 -1.62
N LYS A 25 2.51 -18.50 -2.79
CA LYS A 25 3.22 -19.46 -3.66
C LYS A 25 4.60 -18.95 -4.08
N THR A 26 4.69 -17.69 -4.50
CA THR A 26 5.94 -17.12 -5.03
C THR A 26 7.00 -16.91 -3.94
N LEU A 27 6.57 -16.62 -2.72
CA LEU A 27 7.46 -16.42 -1.57
C LEU A 27 7.72 -17.71 -0.77
N ASN A 28 7.07 -18.82 -1.14
CA ASN A 28 7.10 -20.09 -0.41
C ASN A 28 6.71 -19.92 1.08
N ILE A 29 5.62 -19.19 1.32
CA ILE A 29 5.02 -18.99 2.65
C ILE A 29 3.51 -19.29 2.58
N ASP A 30 2.88 -19.49 3.73
CA ASP A 30 1.45 -19.74 3.78
C ASP A 30 0.62 -18.47 3.55
N CYS A 31 -0.64 -18.65 3.12
CA CYS A 31 -1.55 -17.54 2.87
C CYS A 31 -1.94 -16.75 4.14
N GLN A 32 -1.90 -17.38 5.32
CA GLN A 32 -2.25 -16.71 6.58
C GLN A 32 -1.15 -15.73 6.98
N SER A 33 0.12 -16.08 6.78
CA SER A 33 1.26 -15.17 6.99
C SER A 33 1.13 -13.90 6.14
N VAL A 34 0.79 -14.04 4.84
CA VAL A 34 0.54 -12.88 3.98
C VAL A 34 -0.64 -12.05 4.50
N LYS A 35 -1.77 -12.68 4.84
CA LYS A 35 -2.96 -11.98 5.37
C LYS A 35 -2.67 -11.25 6.68
N TYR A 36 -1.88 -11.86 7.55
CA TYR A 36 -1.48 -11.29 8.83
C TYR A 36 -0.69 -9.99 8.62
N ILE A 37 0.31 -10.00 7.74
CA ILE A 37 1.11 -8.81 7.40
C ILE A 37 0.24 -7.69 6.83
N LEU A 38 -0.66 -8.01 5.90
CA LEU A 38 -1.56 -7.01 5.32
C LEU A 38 -2.53 -6.42 6.37
N LYS A 39 -3.03 -7.25 7.29
CA LYS A 39 -3.86 -6.79 8.41
C LYS A 39 -3.07 -5.89 9.36
N LYS A 40 -1.81 -6.24 9.65
CA LYS A 40 -0.88 -5.40 10.42
C LYS A 40 -0.69 -4.05 9.74
N TRP A 41 -0.47 -3.99 8.43
CA TRP A 41 -0.35 -2.72 7.71
C TRP A 41 -1.63 -1.88 7.78
N LYS A 42 -2.80 -2.50 7.63
CA LYS A 42 -4.09 -1.81 7.77
C LYS A 42 -4.26 -1.18 9.16
N PHE A 43 -3.83 -1.87 10.21
CA PHE A 43 -3.86 -1.33 11.57
C PHE A 43 -2.90 -0.13 11.73
N LEU A 44 -1.64 -0.29 11.32
CA LEU A 44 -0.59 0.74 11.48
C LEU A 44 -0.90 2.05 10.74
N THR A 45 -1.61 1.96 9.62
CA THR A 45 -1.89 3.10 8.73
C THR A 45 -3.26 3.72 8.93
N LYS A 46 -4.07 3.16 9.83
CA LYS A 46 -5.47 3.56 10.03
C LYS A 46 -5.60 5.05 10.37
N GLU A 47 -4.83 5.52 11.34
CA GLU A 47 -4.88 6.91 11.81
C GLU A 47 -4.48 7.88 10.70
N TYR A 48 -3.39 7.60 9.97
CA TYR A 48 -2.95 8.41 8.84
C TYR A 48 -4.03 8.49 7.74
N ILE A 49 -4.61 7.36 7.34
CA ILE A 49 -5.64 7.33 6.30
C ILE A 49 -6.90 8.08 6.74
N ASN A 50 -7.24 8.01 8.03
CA ASN A 50 -8.40 8.70 8.58
C ASN A 50 -8.19 10.22 8.70
N SER A 51 -6.95 10.68 8.89
CA SER A 51 -6.63 12.11 8.96
C SER A 51 -6.58 12.79 7.58
N LEU A 52 -6.56 12.03 6.48
CA LEU A 52 -6.64 12.58 5.13
C LEU A 52 -7.99 13.27 4.93
N THR A 53 -7.92 14.58 4.66
CA THR A 53 -9.07 15.37 4.26
C THR A 53 -9.36 15.18 2.78
N GLN A 54 -10.63 15.35 2.43
CA GLN A 54 -11.07 15.32 1.05
C GLN A 54 -10.36 16.43 0.26
N CYS A 55 -9.63 16.11 -0.82
CA CYS A 55 -9.16 17.18 -1.70
C CYS A 55 -10.34 17.71 -2.53
N GLU A 56 -10.34 19.02 -2.75
CA GLU A 56 -11.26 19.70 -3.67
C GLU A 56 -11.18 19.01 -5.05
N ASN A 57 -12.32 18.55 -5.59
CA ASN A 57 -12.48 17.80 -6.85
C ASN A 57 -12.37 16.26 -6.82
N SER A 58 -12.57 15.63 -5.67
CA SER A 58 -12.46 14.18 -5.44
C SER A 58 -13.61 13.29 -5.97
N PHE A 59 -14.40 13.74 -6.94
CA PHE A 59 -15.52 12.94 -7.45
C PHE A 59 -15.10 11.77 -8.37
N LEU A 60 -13.87 11.79 -8.89
CA LEU A 60 -13.35 10.76 -9.80
C LEU A 60 -12.24 9.95 -9.11
N ASN A 61 -12.35 8.62 -9.18
CA ASN A 61 -11.31 7.70 -8.74
C ASN A 61 -10.18 7.67 -9.78
N PRO A 62 -9.00 8.27 -9.50
CA PRO A 62 -7.97 8.40 -10.51
C PRO A 62 -7.26 7.07 -10.77
N ASP A 63 -6.84 6.83 -12.02
CA ASP A 63 -5.96 5.69 -12.31
C ASP A 63 -4.54 5.99 -11.83
N ILE A 64 -4.12 5.28 -10.79
CA ILE A 64 -2.77 5.37 -10.21
C ILE A 64 -1.93 4.13 -10.52
N THR A 65 -2.43 3.23 -11.38
CA THR A 65 -1.81 1.92 -11.65
C THR A 65 -0.36 2.03 -12.12
N GLY A 66 -0.08 2.96 -13.04
CA GLY A 66 1.27 3.18 -13.58
C GLY A 66 2.26 3.63 -12.51
N LEU A 67 1.82 4.48 -11.58
CA LEU A 67 2.64 4.92 -10.45
C LEU A 67 2.95 3.73 -9.54
N LEU A 68 1.95 2.98 -9.09
CA LEU A 68 2.18 1.87 -8.17
C LEU A 68 3.08 0.79 -8.77
N LYS A 69 2.88 0.43 -10.04
CA LYS A 69 3.71 -0.57 -10.72
C LYS A 69 5.17 -0.14 -10.88
N SER A 70 5.44 1.16 -10.90
CA SER A 70 6.79 1.73 -11.03
C SER A 70 7.49 1.93 -9.68
N SER A 71 6.87 1.51 -8.58
CA SER A 71 7.44 1.66 -7.24
C SER A 71 8.70 0.82 -7.04
N ASP A 72 9.78 1.47 -6.60
CA ASP A 72 11.02 0.84 -6.14
C ASP A 72 11.01 0.55 -4.62
N LEU A 73 9.90 0.87 -3.94
CA LEU A 73 9.71 0.72 -2.50
C LEU A 73 10.78 1.44 -1.65
N THR A 74 11.34 2.53 -2.17
CA THR A 74 12.23 3.41 -1.42
C THR A 74 11.44 4.47 -0.65
N PHE A 75 12.10 5.09 0.33
CA PHE A 75 11.54 6.20 1.10
C PHE A 75 11.28 7.43 0.21
N ASP A 76 12.20 7.76 -0.70
CA ASP A 76 12.05 8.90 -1.61
C ASP A 76 10.88 8.70 -2.58
N TYR A 77 10.71 7.47 -3.10
CA TYR A 77 9.54 7.14 -3.89
C TYR A 77 8.26 7.23 -3.07
N ALA A 78 8.26 6.75 -1.83
CA ALA A 78 7.10 6.86 -0.94
C ALA A 78 6.71 8.34 -0.71
N LYS A 79 7.69 9.23 -0.49
CA LYS A 79 7.45 10.68 -0.37
C LYS A 79 6.80 11.25 -1.63
N LYS A 80 7.39 10.96 -2.80
CA LYS A 80 6.87 11.41 -4.10
C LYS A 80 5.44 10.90 -4.35
N LEU A 81 5.20 9.62 -4.06
CA LEU A 81 3.93 8.96 -4.27
C LEU A 81 2.84 9.56 -3.37
N LEU A 82 3.12 9.73 -2.07
CA LEU A 82 2.17 10.26 -1.09
C LEU A 82 2.04 11.79 -1.11
N SER A 83 2.86 12.48 -1.90
CA SER A 83 2.67 13.91 -2.22
C SER A 83 1.80 14.12 -3.48
N ASN A 84 1.47 13.04 -4.21
CA ASN A 84 0.68 13.13 -5.43
C ASN A 84 -0.82 13.25 -5.10
N LYS A 85 -1.46 14.34 -5.52
CA LYS A 85 -2.88 14.60 -5.29
C LYS A 85 -3.82 13.47 -5.76
N TYR A 86 -3.50 12.82 -6.87
CA TYR A 86 -4.29 11.71 -7.40
C TYR A 86 -4.20 10.48 -6.50
N VAL A 87 -3.01 10.21 -5.96
CA VAL A 87 -2.81 9.12 -4.99
C VAL A 87 -3.58 9.41 -3.70
N LEU A 88 -3.49 10.63 -3.16
CA LEU A 88 -4.24 11.02 -1.96
C LEU A 88 -5.76 10.90 -2.18
N ASN A 89 -6.27 11.34 -3.32
CA ASN A 89 -7.68 11.15 -3.70
C ASN A 89 -8.07 9.68 -3.80
N TYR A 90 -7.22 8.85 -4.41
CA TYR A 90 -7.44 7.41 -4.47
C TYR A 90 -7.53 6.82 -3.06
N ILE A 91 -6.60 7.16 -2.16
CA ILE A 91 -6.63 6.67 -0.77
C ILE A 91 -7.94 7.08 -0.09
N PHE A 92 -8.31 8.36 -0.21
CA PHE A 92 -9.52 8.89 0.42
C PHE A 92 -10.79 8.16 -0.05
N LEU A 93 -10.94 7.95 -1.35
CA LEU A 93 -12.11 7.29 -1.95
C LEU A 93 -12.17 5.79 -1.63
N ASN A 94 -11.02 5.11 -1.55
CA ASN A 94 -10.95 3.66 -1.40
C ASN A 94 -10.61 3.21 0.04
N LYS A 95 -10.55 4.11 1.03
CA LYS A 95 -10.12 3.79 2.41
C LYS A 95 -10.93 2.70 3.10
N ASN A 96 -12.21 2.60 2.75
CA ASN A 96 -13.15 1.62 3.30
C ASN A 96 -13.22 0.31 2.48
N GLU A 97 -12.54 0.24 1.33
CA GLU A 97 -12.59 -0.93 0.46
C GLU A 97 -11.65 -2.04 0.97
N ASN A 98 -12.24 -3.17 1.37
CA ASN A 98 -11.50 -4.26 2.02
C ASN A 98 -10.73 -5.16 1.05
N HIS A 99 -11.05 -5.12 -0.25
CA HIS A 99 -10.44 -6.00 -1.27
C HIS A 99 -9.43 -5.27 -2.17
N ASN A 100 -9.15 -4.01 -1.86
CA ASN A 100 -8.29 -3.16 -2.68
C ASN A 100 -6.81 -3.49 -2.46
N ARG A 101 -6.19 -4.15 -3.44
CA ARG A 101 -4.78 -4.57 -3.40
C ARG A 101 -3.82 -3.38 -3.54
N TYR A 102 -4.25 -2.32 -4.22
CA TYR A 102 -3.46 -1.09 -4.35
C TYR A 102 -3.44 -0.31 -3.04
N MET A 103 -4.52 -0.34 -2.26
CA MET A 103 -4.50 0.15 -0.89
C MET A 103 -3.46 -0.59 -0.04
N ASP A 104 -3.27 -1.90 -0.22
CA ASP A 104 -2.20 -2.62 0.50
C ASP A 104 -0.79 -2.12 0.13
N CYS A 105 -0.54 -1.82 -1.16
CA CYS A 105 0.72 -1.20 -1.61
C CYS A 105 0.91 0.19 -0.97
N LEU A 106 -0.13 1.03 -1.00
CA LEU A 106 -0.09 2.39 -0.45
C LEU A 106 0.15 2.40 1.06
N ARG A 107 -0.46 1.45 1.80
CA ARG A 107 -0.21 1.28 3.24
C ARG A 107 1.25 0.99 3.54
N TYR A 108 1.91 0.16 2.73
CA TYR A 108 3.34 -0.08 2.90
C TYR A 108 4.16 1.20 2.69
N HIS A 109 3.83 2.02 1.69
CA HIS A 109 4.48 3.32 1.49
C HIS A 109 4.28 4.29 2.67
N ILE A 110 3.09 4.30 3.28
CA ILE A 110 2.84 5.09 4.49
C ILE A 110 3.76 4.62 5.63
N ILE A 111 3.89 3.31 5.82
CA ILE A 111 4.77 2.72 6.86
C ILE A 111 6.23 3.08 6.61
N LEU A 112 6.69 3.09 5.35
CA LEU A 112 8.04 3.54 5.01
C LEU A 112 8.30 4.98 5.46
N LEU A 113 7.31 5.87 5.35
CA LEU A 113 7.43 7.24 5.83
C LEU A 113 7.46 7.32 7.36
N GLN A 114 6.58 6.56 8.02
CA GLN A 114 6.48 6.57 9.49
C GLN A 114 7.71 5.99 10.20
N LYS A 115 8.41 5.01 9.59
CA LYS A 115 9.60 4.38 10.20
C LYS A 115 10.87 5.25 10.12
N ASN A 116 10.87 6.26 9.27
CA ASN A 116 12.00 7.16 9.02
C ASN A 116 11.73 8.58 9.52
N MET A 117 10.71 8.75 10.37
CA MET A 117 10.43 9.94 11.18
C MET A 117 10.90 9.67 12.61
#